data_AF-A0A1I4E3H4-F1
#
_entry.id   AF-A0A1I4E3H4-F1
#
_cell.length_a   1.000
_cell.length_b   1.000
_cell.length_c   1.000
_cell.angle_alpha   90.00
_cell.angle_beta   90.00
_cell.angle_gamma   90.00
#
_symmetry.space_group_name_H-M   'P 1'
#
loop_
_entity.id
_entity.type
_entity.pdbx_description
1 polymer ?
#
loop_
_entity_poly.entity_id
_entity_poly.type
_entity_poly.pdbx_seq_one_letter_code
_entity_poly.pdbx_strand_id
1 'polypeptide(L)'
;MAKIKEIAGQYYFHCPGCDMVHGVGKSWEFDGNFGLPTFSPSILVTGHPSIHCHSYIKNGMIQFLGDCHHKLKNQTVELPEI
;
A
#
# COMPACT_ATOMS: atom_id res chain seq x y z
N MET A 1 -0.85 1.40 16.53
CA MET A 1 -2.25 1.02 16.23
C MET A 1 -2.26 0.20 14.94
N ALA A 2 -3.42 -0.10 14.35
CA ALA A 2 -3.48 -0.83 13.09
C ALA A 2 -3.19 0.09 11.89
N LYS A 3 -2.52 -0.44 10.87
CA LYS A 3 -2.22 0.24 9.59
C LYS A 3 -3.00 -0.37 8.41
N ILE A 4 -3.67 -1.51 8.65
CA ILE A 4 -4.45 -2.25 7.66
C ILE A 4 -5.88 -2.45 8.19
N LYS A 5 -6.88 -2.32 7.31
CA LYS A 5 -8.25 -2.80 7.52
C LYS A 5 -8.48 -4.08 6.75
N GLU A 6 -9.17 -5.04 7.33
CA GLU A 6 -9.75 -6.15 6.56
C GLU A 6 -11.26 -5.94 6.39
N ILE A 7 -11.76 -6.09 5.16
CA ILE A 7 -13.20 -6.11 4.86
C ILE A 7 -13.47 -7.23 3.85
N ALA A 8 -14.32 -8.19 4.21
CA ALA A 8 -14.71 -9.31 3.34
C ALA A 8 -13.52 -10.08 2.71
N GLY A 9 -12.41 -10.22 3.44
CA GLY A 9 -11.20 -10.88 2.99
C GLY A 9 -10.38 -10.09 1.97
N GLN A 10 -10.56 -8.77 1.91
CA GLN A 10 -9.67 -7.83 1.23
C GLN A 10 -9.02 -6.91 2.26
N TYR A 11 -7.81 -6.46 1.97
CA TYR A 11 -7.04 -5.59 2.85
C TYR A 11 -7.01 -4.16 2.29
N TYR A 12 -7.06 -3.18 3.17
CA TYR A 12 -7.07 -1.77 2.80
C TYR A 12 -6.08 -0.98 3.64
N PHE A 13 -5.40 -0.02 3.03
CA PHE A 13 -4.47 0.88 3.71
C PHE A 13 -4.57 2.29 3.12
N HIS A 14 -4.23 3.31 3.93
CA HIS A 14 -4.12 4.68 3.44
C HIS A 14 -2.77 4.89 2.75
N CYS A 15 -2.78 5.30 1.49
CA CYS A 15 -1.57 5.61 0.73
C CYS A 15 -1.24 7.11 0.86
N PRO A 16 -0.14 7.50 1.53
CA PRO A 16 0.25 8.91 1.68
C PRO A 16 0.74 9.57 0.39
N GLY A 17 1.06 8.76 -0.65
CA GLY A 17 1.47 9.25 -1.96
C GLY A 17 0.29 9.73 -2.80
N CYS A 18 -0.78 8.92 -2.82
CA CYS A 18 -2.01 9.21 -3.54
C CYS A 18 -3.04 9.99 -2.71
N ASP A 19 -2.86 10.05 -1.38
CA ASP A 19 -3.82 10.60 -0.43
C ASP A 19 -5.22 9.95 -0.55
N MET A 20 -5.22 8.61 -0.67
CA MET A 20 -6.44 7.82 -0.82
C MET A 20 -6.25 6.38 -0.30
N VAL A 21 -7.35 5.66 -0.12
CA VAL A 21 -7.33 4.26 0.32
C VAL A 21 -7.02 3.35 -0.87
N HIS A 22 -6.02 2.49 -0.70
CA HIS A 22 -5.68 1.42 -1.63
C HIS A 22 -6.23 0.09 -1.12
N GLY A 23 -6.72 -0.74 -2.04
CA GLY A 23 -7.17 -2.10 -1.76
C GLY A 23 -6.16 -3.13 -2.25
N VAL A 24 -5.97 -4.19 -1.47
CA VAL A 24 -5.15 -5.35 -1.79
C VAL A 24 -6.06 -6.58 -1.76
N GLY A 25 -6.14 -7.26 -2.90
CA GLY A 25 -6.96 -8.45 -3.07
C GLY A 25 -6.29 -9.71 -2.54
N LYS A 26 -7.01 -10.84 -2.63
CA LYS A 26 -6.57 -12.16 -2.18
C LYS A 26 -5.38 -12.74 -2.94
N SER A 27 -4.99 -12.14 -4.06
CA SER A 27 -3.83 -12.56 -4.86
C SER A 27 -2.49 -12.17 -4.23
N TRP A 28 -2.49 -11.38 -3.16
CA TRP A 28 -1.29 -11.04 -2.40
C TRP A 28 -1.20 -11.89 -1.15
N GLU A 29 0.02 -12.29 -0.84
CA GLU A 29 0.38 -12.83 0.46
C GLU A 29 0.43 -11.68 1.48
N PHE A 30 -0.15 -11.91 2.65
CA PHE A 30 -0.11 -11.02 3.79
C PHE A 30 0.43 -11.80 4.99
N ASP A 31 1.35 -11.20 5.74
CA ASP A 31 1.95 -11.81 6.93
C ASP A 31 1.03 -11.87 8.15
N GLY A 32 -0.16 -11.28 8.07
CA GLY A 32 -1.13 -11.23 9.17
C GLY A 32 -0.83 -10.12 10.19
N ASN A 33 0.21 -9.31 9.99
CA ASN A 33 0.59 -8.28 10.94
C ASN A 33 -0.10 -6.96 10.61
N PHE A 34 -1.11 -6.59 11.40
CA PHE A 34 -1.86 -5.35 11.17
C PHE A 34 -1.11 -4.08 11.61
N GLY A 35 -0.07 -4.19 12.47
CA GLY A 35 0.70 -3.04 12.95
C GLY A 35 1.99 -2.79 12.16
N LEU A 36 2.64 -3.86 11.71
CA LEU A 36 3.86 -3.85 10.90
C LEU A 36 3.67 -4.73 9.65
N PRO A 37 2.71 -4.40 8.78
CA PRO A 37 2.31 -5.26 7.68
C PRO A 37 3.43 -5.50 6.67
N THR A 38 3.40 -6.70 6.09
CA THR A 38 4.17 -7.07 4.91
C THR A 38 3.26 -7.71 3.87
N PHE A 39 3.34 -7.22 2.64
CA PHE A 39 2.64 -7.81 1.48
C PHE A 39 3.64 -8.27 0.42
N SER A 40 3.29 -9.35 -0.28
CA SER A 40 4.04 -9.89 -1.42
C SER A 40 3.08 -10.36 -2.51
N PRO A 41 3.34 -10.10 -3.80
CA PRO A 41 4.44 -9.31 -4.37
C PRO A 41 4.22 -7.79 -4.17
N SER A 42 4.84 -6.94 -5.01
CA SER A 42 4.53 -5.50 -5.03
C SER A 42 3.05 -5.25 -5.33
N ILE A 43 2.54 -4.14 -4.81
CA ILE A 43 1.17 -3.69 -4.99
C ILE A 43 1.17 -2.64 -6.10
N LEU A 44 0.49 -2.94 -7.21
CA LEU A 44 0.24 -2.00 -8.29
C LEU A 44 -1.22 -1.55 -8.24
N VAL A 45 -1.44 -0.26 -8.07
CA VAL A 45 -2.74 0.39 -8.15
C VAL A 45 -2.74 1.30 -9.37
N THR A 46 -3.57 0.94 -10.34
CA THR A 46 -3.86 1.72 -11.53
C THR A 46 -5.35 2.09 -11.55
N GLY A 47 -5.69 3.22 -12.17
CA GLY A 47 -7.08 3.69 -12.22
C GLY A 47 -7.29 4.74 -13.30
N HIS A 48 -8.12 5.76 -13.00
CA HIS A 48 -8.24 6.98 -13.81
C HIS A 48 -6.84 7.46 -14.27
N PRO A 49 -6.64 8.06 -15.45
CA PRO A 49 -5.32 8.33 -16.06
C PRO A 49 -4.26 9.01 -15.16
N SER A 50 -4.66 9.60 -14.04
CA SER A 50 -3.80 10.22 -13.03
C SER A 50 -3.30 9.27 -11.91
N ILE A 51 -3.86 8.07 -11.76
CA ILE A 51 -3.52 7.13 -10.68
C ILE A 51 -2.65 6.00 -11.24
N HIS A 52 -1.35 6.12 -10.98
CA HIS A 52 -0.38 5.04 -11.11
C HIS A 52 0.49 5.05 -9.84
N CYS A 53 0.26 4.07 -8.97
CA CYS A 53 1.03 3.87 -7.75
C CYS A 53 1.50 2.43 -7.68
N HIS A 54 2.80 2.25 -7.51
CA HIS A 54 3.43 0.96 -7.43
C HIS A 54 4.35 0.93 -6.21
N SER A 55 4.09 0.03 -5.27
CA SER A 55 4.76 0.06 -3.97
C SER A 55 5.02 -1.33 -3.39
N TYR A 56 6.04 -1.44 -2.55
CA TYR A 56 6.16 -2.52 -1.58
C TYR A 56 5.71 -2.04 -0.20
N ILE A 57 5.02 -2.91 0.54
CA ILE A 57 4.77 -2.72 1.98
C ILE A 57 5.52 -3.81 2.73
N LYS A 58 6.44 -3.41 3.63
CA LYS A 58 7.26 -4.31 4.44
C LYS A 58 7.49 -3.72 5.83
N ASN A 59 7.26 -4.51 6.88
CA ASN A 59 7.47 -4.10 8.27
C ASN A 59 6.85 -2.73 8.61
N GLY A 60 5.65 -2.45 8.10
CA GLY A 60 4.95 -1.17 8.35
C GLY A 60 5.52 0.06 7.64
N MET A 61 6.41 -0.14 6.67
CA MET A 61 6.92 0.89 5.76
C MET A 61 6.32 0.71 4.37
N ILE A 62 6.13 1.81 3.65
CA ILE A 62 5.73 1.82 2.24
C ILE A 62 6.87 2.38 1.39
N GLN A 63 7.38 1.57 0.46
CA GLN A 63 8.39 1.94 -0.52
C GLN A 63 7.72 2.14 -1.88
N PHE A 64 7.76 3.37 -2.40
CA PHE A 64 7.23 3.71 -3.72
C PHE A 64 8.26 3.49 -4.82
N LEU A 65 7.83 2.86 -5.92
CA LEU A 65 8.68 2.53 -7.05
C LEU A 65 8.72 3.66 -8.11
N GLY A 66 9.68 3.53 -9.02
CA GLY A 66 10.03 4.55 -10.01
C GLY A 66 8.98 4.80 -11.09
N ASP A 67 7.92 4.01 -11.16
CA ASP A 67 6.81 4.20 -12.09
C ASP A 67 5.63 4.95 -11.47
N CYS A 68 5.68 5.31 -10.17
CA CYS A 68 4.62 6.12 -9.55
C CYS A 68 4.48 7.52 -10.18
N HIS A 69 3.26 8.03 -10.27
CA HIS A 69 2.96 9.38 -10.79
C HIS A 69 2.83 10.46 -9.69
N HIS A 70 2.88 10.08 -8.41
CA HIS A 70 2.81 11.03 -7.29
C HIS A 70 4.19 11.44 -6.77
N LYS A 71 4.23 12.52 -5.97
CA LYS A 71 5.47 13.14 -5.45
C LYS A 71 6.37 12.22 -4.61
N LEU A 72 5.82 11.17 -4.00
CA LEU A 72 6.58 10.24 -3.17
C LEU A 72 7.29 9.12 -3.96
N LYS A 73 7.28 9.15 -5.31
CA LYS A 73 8.05 8.21 -6.15
C LYS A 73 9.51 8.09 -5.68
N ASN A 74 10.03 6.86 -5.66
CA ASN A 74 11.38 6.51 -5.19
C ASN A 74 11.67 6.81 -3.71
N GLN A 75 10.63 7.02 -2.90
CA GLN A 75 10.78 7.26 -1.46
C GLN A 75 10.22 6.09 -0.66
N THR A 76 10.78 5.89 0.52
CA THR A 76 10.22 5.00 1.54
C THR A 76 9.79 5.85 2.72
N VAL A 77 8.53 5.72 3.11
CA VAL A 77 7.96 6.44 4.25
C VAL A 77 7.25 5.46 5.17
N GLU A 78 6.94 5.92 6.38
CA GLU A 78 6.12 5.14 7.29
C GLU A 78 4.71 4.98 6.70
N LEU A 79 4.16 3.76 6.77
CA LEU A 79 2.77 3.52 6.42
C LEU A 79 1.87 4.16 7.49
N PRO A 80 0.94 5.06 7.14
CA PRO A 80 0.06 5.70 8.11
C PRO A 80 -0.87 4.71 8.83
N GLU A 81 -1.29 5.07 10.03
CA GLU A 81 -2.36 4.38 10.74
C GLU A 81 -3.72 4.67 10.08
N ILE A 82 -4.70 3.80 10.35
CA ILE A 82 -6.09 3.92 9.88
C ILE A 82 -7.04 4.01 11.07
#